data_AF-A0A4V3CTL7-F1
#
_entry.id   AF-A0A4V3CTL7-F1
#
_cell.length_a   1.000
_cell.length_b   1.000
_cell.length_c   1.000
_cell.angle_alpha   90.00
_cell.angle_beta   90.00
_cell.angle_gamma   90.00
#
_symmetry.space_group_name_H-M   'P 1'
#
loop_
_entity.id
_entity.type
_entity.pdbx_description
1 polymer ?
#
loop_
_entity_poly.entity_id
_entity_poly.type
_entity_poly.pdbx_seq_one_letter_code
_entity_poly.pdbx_strand_id
1 'polypeptide(L)' 'MLYMKNVPNWERVLRVVVGVLVAVGALIAWPDTIGWLVAASAAGAVVSGLLGFCPACAMVGRRLDKGH' A
#
# COMPACT_ATOMS: atom_id res chain seq x y z
N MET A 1 -20.98 -7.29 0.31
CA MET A 1 -19.91 -7.23 1.33
C MET A 1 -18.79 -6.32 0.80
N LEU A 2 -18.78 -5.04 1.17
CA LEU A 2 -17.85 -4.04 0.63
C LEU A 2 -16.48 -4.00 1.33
N TYR A 3 -16.29 -4.78 2.40
CA TYR A 3 -15.02 -4.86 3.13
C TYR A 3 -14.61 -6.32 3.35
N MET A 4 -13.99 -6.91 2.34
CA MET A 4 -13.25 -8.17 2.49
C MET A 4 -11.77 -7.84 2.44
N LYS A 5 -11.03 -8.20 3.49
CA LYS A 5 -9.56 -8.21 3.42
C LYS A 5 -9.16 -9.08 2.23
N ASN A 6 -8.34 -8.55 1.33
CA ASN A 6 -7.82 -9.30 0.18
C ASN A 6 -6.30 -9.53 0.27
N VAL A 7 -5.66 -8.90 1.25
CA VAL A 7 -4.20 -8.93 1.46
C VAL A 7 -3.91 -9.67 2.77
N PRO A 8 -3.03 -10.70 2.77
CA PRO A 8 -2.60 -11.40 3.98
C PRO A 8 -1.76 -10.49 4.88
N ASN A 9 -1.63 -10.83 6.16
CA ASN A 9 -0.95 -9.96 7.13
C ASN A 9 0.52 -9.66 6.77
N TRP A 10 1.26 -10.60 6.18
CA TRP A 10 2.66 -10.37 5.79
C TRP A 10 2.80 -9.31 4.68
N GLU A 11 1.91 -9.31 3.67
CA GLU A 11 1.91 -8.29 2.62
C GLU A 11 1.45 -6.93 3.15
N ARG A 12 0.58 -6.90 4.16
CA ARG A 12 0.20 -5.64 4.81
C ARG A 12 1.40 -5.00 5.50
N VAL A 13 2.19 -5.78 6.23
CA VAL A 13 3.42 -5.30 6.88
C VAL A 13 4.42 -4.81 5.84
N LEU A 14 4.68 -5.59 4.78
CA LEU A 14 5.60 -5.16 3.72
C LEU A 14 5.16 -3.86 3.04
N ARG A 15 3.87 -3.70 2.73
CA ARG A 15 3.36 -2.47 2.11
C ARG A 15 3.54 -1.24 2.99
N VAL A 16 3.34 -1.39 4.30
CA VAL A 16 3.55 -0.29 5.24
C VAL A 16 5.03 0.05 5.33
N VAL A 17 5.90 -0.94 5.53
CA VAL A 17 7.35 -0.71 5.68
C VAL A 17 7.94 -0.11 4.39
N VAL A 18 7.71 -0.76 3.24
CA VAL A 18 8.24 -0.30 1.95
C VAL A 18 7.61 1.03 1.55
N GLY A 19 6.31 1.21 1.74
CA GLY A 19 5.62 2.45 1.41
C GLY A 19 6.14 3.65 2.21
N VAL A 20 6.42 3.47 3.51
CA VAL A 20 7.03 4.52 4.34
C VAL A 20 8.45 4.84 3.88
N LEU A 21 9.27 3.82 3.63
CA LEU A 21 10.65 4.03 3.15
C LEU A 21 10.69 4.76 1.81
N VAL A 22 9.80 4.40 0.88
CA VAL A 22 9.69 5.08 -0.43
C VAL A 22 9.19 6.51 -0.27
N ALA A 23 8.19 6.75 0.59
CA ALA A 23 7.69 8.10 0.82
C ALA A 23 8.76 9.03 1.41
N VAL A 24 9.47 8.58 2.44
CA VAL A 24 10.56 9.34 3.06
C VAL A 24 11.71 9.52 2.09
N GLY A 25 12.13 8.46 1.40
CA GLY A 25 13.20 8.51 0.41
C GLY A 25 12.90 9.46 -0.74
N ALA A 26 11.65 9.48 -1.25
CA ALA A 26 11.23 10.37 -2.31
C ALA A 26 11.32 11.85 -1.90
N LEU A 27 10.88 12.19 -0.68
CA LEU A 27 10.93 13.57 -0.18
C LEU A 27 12.37 14.05 0.07
N ILE A 28 13.30 13.14 0.40
CA ILE A 28 14.72 13.48 0.61
C ILE A 28 15.44 13.60 -0.74
N ALA A 29 15.22 12.65 -1.65
CA ALA A 29 15.93 12.58 -2.94
C ALA A 29 15.41 13.63 -3.95
N TRP A 30 14.11 13.90 -3.94
CA TRP A 30 13.43 14.78 -4.87
C TRP A 30 12.51 15.75 -4.13
N PRO A 31 13.00 16.95 -3.75
CA PRO A 31 12.17 17.93 -3.03
C PRO A 31 11.20 18.69 -3.94
N ASP A 32 11.00 18.25 -5.19
CA ASP A 32 10.16 18.87 -6.20
C ASP A 32 8.79 18.18 -6.31
N THR A 33 8.01 18.58 -7.32
CA THR A 33 6.68 18.01 -7.58
C THR A 33 6.71 16.51 -7.81
N ILE A 34 7.79 15.98 -8.39
CA ILE A 34 7.94 14.54 -8.64
C ILE A 34 8.05 13.78 -7.32
N GLY A 35 8.87 14.24 -6.37
CA GLY A 35 8.97 13.58 -5.08
C GLY A 35 7.66 13.58 -4.29
N TRP A 36 6.89 14.67 -4.36
CA TRP A 36 5.55 14.73 -3.75
C TRP A 36 4.57 13.74 -4.40
N LEU A 37 4.57 13.59 -5.73
CA LEU A 37 3.74 12.62 -6.44
C LEU A 37 4.09 11.18 -6.07
N VAL A 38 5.38 10.87 -5.97
CA VAL A 38 5.87 9.55 -5.55
C VAL A 38 5.48 9.29 -4.08
N ALA A 39 5.69 10.27 -3.20
CA ALA A 39 5.33 10.15 -1.79
C ALA A 39 3.82 9.96 -1.59
N ALA A 40 2.98 10.68 -2.34
CA ALA A 40 1.52 10.51 -2.32
C ALA A 40 1.10 9.12 -2.82
N SER A 41 1.74 8.61 -3.87
CA SER A 41 1.49 7.27 -4.39
C SER A 41 1.88 6.19 -3.37
N ALA A 42 3.04 6.36 -2.72
CA ALA A 42 3.51 5.47 -1.67
C ALA A 42 2.60 5.51 -0.43
N ALA A 43 2.06 6.67 -0.06
CA ALA A 43 1.07 6.81 1.00
C ALA A 43 -0.20 5.99 0.70
N GLY A 44 -0.66 5.96 -0.56
CA GLY A 44 -1.76 5.08 -0.98
C GLY A 44 -1.47 3.60 -0.72
N ALA A 45 -0.23 3.15 -0.96
CA ALA A 45 0.18 1.79 -0.65
C ALA A 45 0.19 1.51 0.87
N VAL A 46 0.68 2.45 1.68
CA VAL A 46 0.64 2.35 3.16
C VAL A 46 -0.79 2.21 3.66
N VAL A 47 -1.70 3.09 3.20
CA VAL A 47 -3.13 3.02 3.56
C VAL A 47 -3.73 1.67 3.18
N SER A 48 -3.40 1.12 2.00
CA SER A 48 -3.87 -0.20 1.59
C SER A 48 -3.39 -1.33 2.51
N GLY A 49 -2.16 -1.23 3.04
CA GLY A 49 -1.62 -2.16 4.03
C GLY A 49 -2.34 -2.05 5.38
N LEU A 50 -2.55 -0.82 5.87
CA LEU A 50 -3.25 -0.56 7.14
C LEU A 50 -4.70 -1.05 7.10
N LEU A 51 -5.41 -0.84 6.00
CA LEU A 51 -6.79 -1.26 5.82
C LEU A 51 -6.91 -2.77 5.48
N GLY A 52 -5.87 -3.38 4.93
CA GLY A 52 -5.90 -4.78 4.47
C GLY A 52 -6.73 -4.99 3.20
N PHE A 53 -7.02 -3.90 2.50
CA PHE A 53 -7.74 -3.90 1.24
C PHE A 53 -6.93 -3.17 0.18
N CYS A 54 -6.72 -3.83 -0.96
CA CYS A 54 -6.06 -3.25 -2.12
C CYS A 54 -6.99 -3.21 -3.32
N PRO A 55 -7.34 -2.02 -3.86
CA PRO A 55 -8.23 -1.92 -5.02
C PRO A 55 -7.65 -2.59 -6.26
N ALA A 56 -6.34 -2.44 -6.51
CA ALA A 56 -5.66 -3.11 -7.62
C ALA A 56 -5.75 -4.64 -7.52
N CYS A 57 -5.50 -5.23 -6.34
CA CYS A 57 -5.65 -6.67 -6.15
C CYS A 57 -7.11 -7.13 -6.25
N ALA A 58 -8.07 -6.29 -5.84
CA ALA A 58 -9.48 -6.59 -5.96
C ALA A 58 -9.95 -6.61 -7.42
N MET A 59 -9.44 -5.70 -8.27
CA MET A 59 -9.74 -5.67 -9.71
C MET A 59 -9.27 -6.94 -10.43
N VAL A 60 -8.20 -7.58 -9.94
CA VAL A 60 -7.68 -8.86 -10.46
C VAL A 60 -8.40 -10.07 -9.82
N GLY A 61 -9.42 -9.84 -8.99
CA GLY A 61 -10.23 -10.91 -8.39
C GLY A 61 -9.61 -11.61 -7.18
N ARG A 62 -8.53 -11.05 -6.59
CA ARG A 62 -7.88 -11.67 -5.43
C ARG A 62 -8.80 -11.71 -4.21
N ARG A 63 -8.91 -12.89 -3.59
CA ARG A 63 -9.65 -13.16 -2.35
C ARG A 63 -8.64 -13.66 -1.29
N LEU A 64 -8.89 -13.37 -0.02
CA LEU A 64 -8.09 -13.91 1.08
C LEU A 64 -8.82 -15.12 1.68
N ASP A 65 -8.17 -16.28 1.64
CA ASP A 65 -8.71 -17.50 2.22
C ASP A 65 -8.64 -17.45 3.76
N LYS A 66 -9.51 -18.22 4.43
CA LYS A 66 -9.56 -18.25 5.89
C LYS A 66 -8.26 -18.89 6.44
N GLY A 67 -7.35 -18.08 6.97
CA GLY A 67 -6.13 -18.57 7.63
C GLY A 67 -4.90 -17.64 7.65
N HIS A 68 -4.99 -16.43 7.06
CA HIS A 68 -3.81 -15.57 6.81
C HIS A 68 -3.97 -14.11 7.27
#